data_AF-A0A5C8BZK1-F1
#
_entry.id   AF-A0A5C8BZK1-F1
#
_cell.length_a   1.000
_cell.length_b   1.000
_cell.length_c   1.000
_cell.angle_alpha   90.00
_cell.angle_beta   90.00
_cell.angle_gamma   90.00
#
_symmetry.space_group_name_H-M   'P 1'
#
loop_
_entity.id
_entity.type
_entity.pdbx_description
1 polymer ?
#
loop_
_entity_poly.entity_id
_entity_poly.type
_entity_poly.pdbx_seq_one_letter_code
_entity_poly.pdbx_strand_id
1 'polypeptide(L)'
;MQNTPTVAEQLKRYQQLRRGTQINFFVLPAILAAFHYFLGWETLYSKMQTLLIALAIMYIINIGQFIYYTRKYQKLQQESQGKSQGIERL
;
A
#
# COMPACT_ATOMS: atom_id res chain seq x y z
N MET A 1 -22.47 -6.91 20.95
CA MET A 1 -22.58 -7.28 19.52
C MET A 1 -21.33 -6.81 18.81
N GLN A 2 -20.50 -7.73 18.32
CA GLN A 2 -19.29 -7.39 17.60
C GLN A 2 -19.73 -6.87 16.23
N ASN A 3 -19.59 -5.55 16.00
CA ASN A 3 -19.91 -4.92 14.73
C ASN A 3 -18.90 -5.40 13.68
N THR A 4 -19.15 -6.57 13.10
CA THR A 4 -18.37 -7.07 11.98
C THR A 4 -18.66 -6.14 10.81
N PRO A 5 -17.67 -5.35 10.34
CA PRO A 5 -17.92 -4.39 9.27
C PRO A 5 -18.41 -5.14 8.04
N THR A 6 -19.46 -4.60 7.41
CA THR A 6 -20.06 -5.21 6.22
C THR A 6 -19.03 -5.29 5.09
N VAL A 7 -19.18 -6.25 4.17
CA VAL A 7 -18.23 -6.45 3.05
C VAL A 7 -18.05 -5.16 2.24
N ALA A 8 -19.11 -4.35 2.10
CA ALA A 8 -19.08 -3.05 1.44
C ALA A 8 -18.22 -2.00 2.18
N GLU A 9 -18.30 -1.93 3.51
CA GLU A 9 -17.45 -1.05 4.32
C GLU A 9 -15.98 -1.48 4.27
N GLN A 10 -15.72 -2.80 4.29
CA GLN A 10 -14.37 -3.33 4.13
C GLN A 10 -13.80 -2.99 2.76
N LEU A 11 -14.56 -3.17 1.67
CA LEU A 11 -14.16 -2.79 0.31
C LEU A 11 -13.79 -1.31 0.22
N LYS A 12 -14.63 -0.40 0.74
CA LYS A 12 -14.33 1.05 0.78
C LYS A 12 -13.03 1.34 1.52
N ARG A 13 -12.82 0.69 2.67
CA ARG A 13 -11.62 0.87 3.49
C ARG A 13 -10.37 0.38 2.77
N TYR A 14 -10.40 -0.82 2.18
CA TYR A 14 -9.25 -1.35 1.43
C TYR A 14 -8.99 -0.58 0.13
N GLN A 15 -10.02 -0.02 -0.52
CA GLN A 15 -9.86 0.87 -1.66
C GLN A 15 -9.11 2.15 -1.28
N GLN A 16 -9.49 2.77 -0.15
CA GLN A 16 -8.78 3.96 0.37
C GLN A 16 -7.34 3.62 0.78
N LEU A 17 -7.13 2.51 1.49
CA LEU A 17 -5.80 2.06 1.90
C LEU A 17 -4.88 1.78 0.69
N ARG A 18 -5.42 1.16 -0.37
CA ARG A 18 -4.71 0.93 -1.63
C ARG A 18 -4.34 2.24 -2.33
N ARG A 19 -5.24 3.22 -2.38
CA ARG A 19 -4.94 4.55 -2.94
C ARG A 19 -3.87 5.28 -2.12
N GLY A 20 -3.95 5.23 -0.80
CA GLY A 20 -2.95 5.82 0.10
C GLY A 20 -1.56 5.19 -0.07
N THR A 21 -1.49 3.86 -0.15
CA THR A 21 -0.22 3.15 -0.43
C THR A 21 0.31 3.45 -1.83
N GLN A 22 -0.57 3.60 -2.83
CA GLN A 22 -0.16 3.99 -4.18
C GLN A 22 0.47 5.40 -4.19
N ILE A 23 -0.10 6.37 -3.46
CA ILE A 23 0.48 7.71 -3.34
C ILE A 23 1.86 7.62 -2.67
N ASN A 24 1.98 6.88 -1.56
CA ASN A 24 3.26 6.67 -0.88
C ASN A 24 4.31 6.01 -1.77
N PHE A 25 3.90 5.13 -2.68
CA PHE A 25 4.79 4.48 -3.63
C PHE A 25 5.46 5.47 -4.59
N PHE A 26 4.81 6.58 -4.95
CA PHE A 26 5.40 7.64 -5.79
C PHE A 26 6.12 8.71 -4.96
N VAL A 27 5.63 9.01 -3.76
CA VAL A 27 6.19 10.05 -2.90
C VAL A 27 7.55 9.64 -2.32
N LEU A 28 7.71 8.39 -1.85
CA LEU A 28 8.98 7.93 -1.26
C LEU A 28 10.16 7.99 -2.25
N PRO A 29 10.03 7.49 -3.50
CA PRO A 29 11.09 7.61 -4.50
C PRO A 29 11.38 9.05 -4.89
N ALA A 30 10.36 9.91 -4.99
CA ALA A 30 10.55 11.33 -5.30
C ALA A 30 11.35 12.06 -4.21
N ILE A 31 11.06 11.77 -2.94
CA ILE A 31 11.83 12.28 -1.80
C ILE A 31 13.26 11.75 -1.85
N LEU A 32 13.45 10.45 -2.07
CA LEU A 32 14.80 9.86 -2.21
C LEU A 32 15.61 10.52 -3.32
N ALA A 33 15.00 10.73 -4.50
CA ALA A 33 15.65 11.39 -5.63
C ALA A 33 16.01 12.85 -5.33
N ALA A 34 15.13 13.60 -4.66
CA ALA A 34 15.40 14.96 -4.22
C ALA A 34 16.56 15.00 -3.20
N PHE A 35 16.55 14.11 -2.20
CA PHE A 35 17.65 13.98 -1.25
C PHE A 35 18.98 13.70 -1.94
N HIS A 36 18.99 12.79 -2.92
CA HIS A 36 20.18 12.47 -3.72
C HIS A 36 20.70 13.68 -4.49
N TYR A 37 19.81 14.44 -5.11
CA TYR A 37 20.17 15.63 -5.89
C TYR A 37 20.73 16.76 -5.02
N PHE A 38 20.13 17.03 -3.85
CA PHE A 38 20.51 18.15 -3.00
C PHE A 38 21.73 17.89 -2.10
N LEU A 39 21.91 16.67 -1.58
CA LEU A 39 22.98 16.36 -0.62
C LEU A 39 24.24 15.79 -1.27
N GLY A 40 24.16 15.34 -2.52
CA GLY A 40 25.26 14.67 -3.22
C GLY A 40 25.53 13.26 -2.67
N TRP A 41 26.04 12.37 -3.52
CA TRP A 41 26.24 10.95 -3.21
C TRP A 41 27.20 10.73 -2.04
N GLU A 42 28.28 11.51 -1.95
CA GLU A 42 29.33 11.33 -0.93
C GLU A 42 28.87 11.65 0.50
N THR A 43 28.04 12.68 0.68
CA THR A 43 27.49 13.07 1.98
C THR A 43 26.46 12.04 2.48
N LEU A 44 25.64 11.54 1.56
CA LEU A 44 24.59 10.57 1.84
C LEU A 44 25.16 9.22 2.29
N TYR A 45 26.18 8.72 1.59
CA TYR A 45 26.77 7.42 1.87
C TYR A 45 27.71 7.41 3.08
N SER A 46 28.31 8.54 3.46
CA SER A 46 29.24 8.58 4.60
C SER A 46 28.55 8.95 5.93
N LYS A 47 27.48 9.76 5.90
CA LYS A 47 26.85 10.30 7.12
C LYS A 47 25.38 9.91 7.30
N MET A 48 24.70 9.42 6.26
CA MET A 48 23.26 9.14 6.29
C MET A 48 22.90 7.70 5.91
N GLN A 49 23.83 6.75 6.05
CA GLN A 49 23.56 5.33 5.78
C GLN A 49 22.33 4.80 6.53
N THR A 50 22.20 5.13 7.82
CA THR A 50 21.05 4.70 8.64
C THR A 50 19.73 5.26 8.11
N LEU A 51 19.73 6.51 7.61
CA LEU A 51 18.55 7.13 7.00
C LEU A 51 18.19 6.45 5.68
N LEU A 52 19.17 6.20 4.81
CA LEU A 52 18.98 5.50 3.54
C LEU A 52 18.45 4.08 3.75
N ILE A 53 19.00 3.35 4.73
CA ILE A 53 18.53 2.01 5.10
C ILE A 53 17.09 2.08 5.63
N ALA A 54 16.77 3.04 6.49
CA ALA A 54 15.40 3.22 7.01
C ALA A 54 14.40 3.53 5.88
N LEU A 55 14.77 4.40 4.92
CA LEU A 55 13.95 4.72 3.76
C LEU A 55 13.76 3.49 2.85
N ALA A 56 14.82 2.70 2.63
CA ALA A 56 14.74 1.45 1.87
C ALA A 56 13.80 0.43 2.54
N ILE A 57 13.89 0.27 3.86
CA ILE A 57 12.99 -0.60 4.64
C ILE A 57 11.54 -0.09 4.54
N MET A 58 11.31 1.22 4.70
CA MET A 58 9.99 1.83 4.51
C MET A 58 9.42 1.58 3.12
N TYR A 59 10.24 1.64 2.09
CA TYR A 59 9.84 1.36 0.70
C TYR A 59 9.41 -0.10 0.52
N ILE A 60 10.20 -1.06 1.06
CA ILE A 60 9.86 -2.49 1.03
C ILE A 60 8.54 -2.75 1.78
N ILE A 61 8.35 -2.16 2.95
CA ILE A 61 7.09 -2.27 3.71
C ILE A 61 5.92 -1.70 2.91
N ASN A 62 6.09 -0.55 2.24
CA ASN A 62 5.06 0.05 1.41
C ASN A 62 4.64 -0.87 0.25
N ILE A 63 5.62 -1.51 -0.42
CA ILE A 63 5.35 -2.52 -1.46
C ILE A 63 4.53 -3.68 -0.89
N GLY A 64 4.95 -4.21 0.26
CA GLY A 64 4.25 -5.30 0.94
C GLY A 64 2.80 -4.93 1.28
N GLN A 65 2.59 -3.73 1.82
CA GLN A 65 1.26 -3.19 2.13
C GLN A 65 0.41 -3.03 0.87
N PHE A 66 0.96 -2.48 -0.22
CA PHE A 66 0.26 -2.31 -1.48
C PHE A 66 -0.22 -3.66 -2.05
N ILE A 67 0.67 -4.67 -2.07
CA ILE A 67 0.34 -6.03 -2.54
C ILE A 67 -0.73 -6.64 -1.64
N TYR A 68 -0.58 -6.52 -0.31
CA TYR A 68 -1.54 -7.05 0.66
C TYR A 68 -2.93 -6.44 0.48
N TYR A 69 -3.03 -5.11 0.44
CA TYR A 69 -4.31 -4.42 0.26
C TYR A 69 -4.93 -4.70 -1.10
N THR A 70 -4.13 -4.82 -2.16
CA THR A 70 -4.62 -5.16 -3.50
C THR A 70 -5.20 -6.57 -3.54
N ARG A 71 -4.47 -7.57 -3.02
CA ARG A 71 -4.96 -8.96 -2.95
C ARG A 71 -6.20 -9.07 -2.08
N LYS A 72 -6.23 -8.39 -0.93
CA LYS A 72 -7.37 -8.42 -0.01
C LYS A 72 -8.59 -7.73 -0.60
N TYR A 73 -8.41 -6.61 -1.30
CA TYR A 73 -9.48 -5.94 -2.04
C TYR A 73 -10.07 -6.84 -3.13
N GLN A 74 -9.23 -7.50 -3.94
CA GLN A 74 -9.69 -8.43 -4.99
C GLN A 74 -10.46 -9.62 -4.40
N LYS A 75 -9.97 -10.20 -3.30
CA LYS A 75 -10.67 -11.30 -2.61
C LYS A 75 -12.05 -10.86 -2.09
N LEU A 76 -12.13 -9.70 -1.44
CA LEU A 76 -13.41 -9.16 -0.95
C LEU A 76 -14.37 -8.82 -2.12
N GLN A 77 -13.84 -8.35 -3.25
CA GLN A 77 -14.63 -8.09 -4.45
C GLN A 77 -15.21 -9.40 -5.02
N GLN A 78 -14.41 -10.46 -5.11
CA GLN A 78 -14.85 -11.79 -5.54
C GLN A 78 -15.86 -12.40 -4.57
N GLU A 79 -15.70 -12.24 -3.26
CA GLU A 79 -16.69 -12.70 -2.27
C GLU A 79 -18.02 -11.94 -2.39
N SER A 80 -17.98 -10.65 -2.73
CA SER A 80 -19.19 -9.85 -2.98
C SER A 80 -19.90 -10.25 -4.28
N GLN A 81 -19.14 -10.58 -5.34
CA GLN A 81 -19.68 -10.95 -6.65
C GLN A 81 -20.13 -12.42 -6.70
N GLY A 82 -19.40 -13.34 -6.06
CA GLY A 82 -19.73 -14.77 -6.00
C GLY A 82 -21.00 -15.06 -5.18
N LYS A 83 -21.35 -14.23 -4.20
CA LYS A 83 -22.65 -14.31 -3.52
C LYS A 83 -23.82 -13.83 -4.39
N SER A 84 -23.57 -12.94 -5.35
CA SER A 84 -24.61 -12.46 -6.28
C SER A 84 -24.86 -13.45 -7.42
N GLN A 85 -23.82 -14.14 -7.91
CA GLN A 85 -23.95 -15.11 -9.00
C GLN A 85 -24.52 -16.47 -8.58
N GLY A 86 -24.64 -16.75 -7.28
CA GLY A 86 -25.26 -17.97 -6.76
C GLY A 86 -26.78 -17.92 -6.62
N ILE A 87 -27.38 -16.73 -6.66
CA ILE A 87 -28.84 -16.54 -6.52
C ILE A 87 -29.52 -16.42 -7.90
N GLU A 88 -28.81 -15.99 -8.95
CA GLU A 88 -29.33 -15.94 -10.33
C GLU A 88 -29.25 -17.28 -11.09
N ARG A 89 -28.77 -18.35 -10.44
CA ARG A 89 -28.70 -19.72 -11.01
C ARG A 89 -29.68 -20.72 -10.38
N LEU A 90 -30.63 -20.26 -9.58
CA LEU A 90 -31.78 -21.03 -9.10
C LEU A 90 -33.06 -20.48 -9.73
#